data_AF-A0A3D2XWN6-F1
#
_entry.id   AF-A0A3D2XWN6-F1
#
_cell.length_a   1.000
_cell.length_b   1.000
_cell.length_c   1.000
_cell.angle_alpha   90.00
_cell.angle_beta   90.00
_cell.angle_gamma   90.00
#
_symmetry.space_group_name_H-M   'P 1'
#
loop_
_entity.id
_entity.type
_entity.pdbx_description
1 polymer ?
#
loop_
_entity_poly.entity_id
_entity_poly.type
_entity_poly.pdbx_seq_one_letter_code
_entity_poly.pdbx_strand_id
1 'polypeptide(L)'
;ELDHAFEKAGLTPKIVFTATDADVIKTYVRLGVGIGVIASMAVSEELDADLVKIDASHMFEYSTTKIGFRKGSFLRSYMFDFIERFAPHLTKDKVEKAMMLKNNDEVERMFKGHTLPVK
;
A
#
# COMPACT_ATOMS: atom_id res chain seq x y z
N GLU A 1 0.80 3.34 -10.56
CA GLU A 1 1.72 4.41 -10.11
C GLU A 1 3.08 4.43 -10.80
N LEU A 2 3.88 3.36 -10.79
CA LEU A 2 5.22 3.41 -11.39
C LEU A 2 5.19 3.74 -12.90
N ASP A 3 4.44 2.98 -13.70
CA ASP A 3 4.36 3.21 -15.15
C ASP A 3 3.85 4.62 -15.50
N HIS A 4 2.83 5.08 -14.76
CA HIS A 4 2.23 6.40 -14.93
C HIS A 4 3.22 7.53 -14.62
N ALA A 5 4.09 7.38 -13.62
CA ALA A 5 5.13 8.36 -13.31
C ALA A 5 6.18 8.46 -14.44
N PHE A 6 6.62 7.32 -14.99
CA PHE A 6 7.53 7.31 -16.13
C PHE A 6 6.88 7.89 -17.40
N GLU A 7 5.63 7.53 -17.67
CA GLU A 7 4.87 8.05 -18.80
C GLU A 7 4.69 9.58 -18.73
N LYS A 8 4.33 10.12 -17.55
CA LYS A 8 4.26 11.57 -17.29
C LYS A 8 5.58 12.28 -17.56
N ALA A 9 6.71 11.62 -17.31
CA ALA A 9 8.04 12.15 -17.57
C ALA A 9 8.51 11.94 -19.02
N GLY A 10 7.72 11.27 -19.87
CA GLY A 10 8.10 10.93 -21.25
C GLY A 10 9.24 9.90 -21.31
N LEU A 11 9.39 9.08 -20.28
CA LEU A 11 10.45 8.09 -20.14
C LEU A 11 9.89 6.67 -20.31
N THR A 12 10.70 5.78 -20.90
CA THR A 12 10.38 4.35 -20.97
C THR A 12 11.32 3.59 -20.03
N PRO A 13 10.82 3.02 -18.91
CA PRO A 13 11.67 2.29 -17.99
C PRO A 13 12.13 0.98 -18.62
N LYS A 14 13.41 0.65 -18.47
CA LYS A 14 13.93 -0.66 -18.84
C LYS A 14 13.74 -1.64 -17.68
N ILE A 15 12.58 -2.28 -17.63
CA ILE A 15 12.25 -3.27 -16.60
C ILE A 15 12.86 -4.61 -17.00
N VAL A 16 13.94 -5.00 -16.33
CA VAL A 16 14.65 -6.28 -16.59
C VAL A 16 14.18 -7.43 -15.70
N PHE A 17 13.44 -7.13 -14.63
CA PHE A 17 12.93 -8.13 -13.69
C PHE A 17 11.66 -7.63 -13.01
N THR A 18 10.68 -8.50 -12.85
CA THR A 18 9.41 -8.24 -12.15
C THR A 18 9.13 -9.36 -11.16
N ALA A 19 8.84 -9.02 -9.91
CA ALA A 19 8.42 -9.99 -8.90
C ALA A 19 7.32 -9.39 -8.02
N THR A 20 6.49 -10.27 -7.44
CA THR A 20 5.41 -9.89 -6.53
C THR A 20 5.86 -9.68 -5.10
N ASP A 21 7.01 -10.26 -4.73
CA ASP A 21 7.57 -10.23 -3.37
C ASP A 21 8.81 -9.34 -3.34
N ALA A 22 8.86 -8.44 -2.35
CA ALA A 22 9.99 -7.54 -2.13
C ALA A 22 11.27 -8.30 -1.78
N ASP A 23 11.18 -9.44 -1.08
CA ASP A 23 12.37 -10.22 -0.72
C ASP A 23 13.06 -10.78 -1.97
N VAL A 24 12.28 -11.23 -2.96
CA VAL A 24 12.82 -11.66 -4.26
C VAL A 24 13.50 -10.49 -4.98
N ILE A 25 12.88 -9.30 -4.98
CA ILE A 25 13.49 -8.10 -5.58
C ILE A 25 14.82 -7.77 -4.91
N LYS A 26 14.86 -7.75 -3.57
CA LYS A 26 16.08 -7.45 -2.81
C LYS A 26 17.21 -8.44 -3.12
N THR A 27 16.90 -9.74 -3.26
CA THR A 27 17.90 -10.74 -3.67
C THR A 27 18.54 -10.40 -5.02
N TYR A 28 17.76 -10.02 -6.03
CA TYR A 28 18.32 -9.69 -7.35
C TYR A 28 19.06 -8.36 -7.38
N VAL A 29 18.68 -7.39 -6.54
CA VAL A 29 19.45 -6.16 -6.32
C VAL A 29 20.82 -6.49 -5.73
N ARG A 30 20.88 -7.37 -4.72
CA ARG A 30 22.15 -7.84 -4.13
C ARG A 30 23.07 -8.54 -5.13
N LEU A 31 22.49 -9.23 -6.11
CA LEU A 31 23.22 -9.88 -7.20
C LEU A 31 23.64 -8.90 -8.32
N GLY A 32 23.37 -7.61 -8.18
CA GLY A 32 23.79 -6.58 -9.13
C GLY A 32 22.96 -6.53 -10.42
N VAL A 33 21.76 -7.12 -10.44
CA VAL A 33 20.90 -7.12 -11.64
C VAL A 33 20.38 -5.72 -11.97
N GLY A 34 20.20 -4.86 -10.98
CA GLY A 34 19.78 -3.48 -11.19
C GLY A 34 19.27 -2.81 -9.91
N ILE A 35 18.45 -1.77 -10.09
CA ILE A 35 17.84 -0.99 -9.03
C ILE A 35 16.47 -1.57 -8.69
N GLY A 36 16.22 -1.85 -7.41
CA GLY A 36 14.92 -2.31 -6.94
C GLY A 36 14.01 -1.14 -6.56
N VAL A 37 12.75 -1.19 -7.00
CA VAL A 37 11.71 -0.27 -6.57
C VAL A 37 10.66 -1.07 -5.79
N ILE A 38 10.59 -0.83 -4.48
CA ILE A 38 9.72 -1.55 -3.53
C ILE A 38 9.07 -0.56 -2.56
N ALA A 39 8.02 -1.01 -1.87
CA ALA A 39 7.39 -0.21 -0.82
C ALA A 39 8.37 0.08 0.33
N SER A 40 8.33 1.30 0.87
CA SER A 40 9.15 1.76 2.00
C SER A 40 9.18 0.76 3.16
N MET A 41 8.00 0.22 3.52
CA MET A 41 7.81 -0.72 4.61
C MET A 41 8.50 -2.09 4.43
N ALA A 42 8.96 -2.41 3.21
CA ALA A 42 9.59 -3.69 2.87
C ALA A 42 11.12 -3.68 3.01
N VAL A 43 11.70 -2.54 3.43
CA VAL A 43 13.14 -2.39 3.74
C VAL A 43 13.30 -2.16 5.23
N SER A 44 14.11 -2.99 5.89
CA SER A 44 14.48 -2.84 7.29
C SER A 44 15.96 -2.46 7.39
N GLU A 45 16.29 -1.39 8.13
CA GLU A 45 17.69 -1.00 8.35
C GLU A 45 18.51 -2.07 9.07
N GLU A 46 17.86 -2.91 9.88
CA GLU A 46 18.53 -4.01 10.60
C GLU A 46 18.74 -5.24 9.69
N LEU A 47 17.73 -5.62 8.90
CA LEU A 47 17.78 -6.85 8.09
C LEU A 47 18.41 -6.65 6.72
N ASP A 48 18.34 -5.43 6.19
CA ASP A 48 18.80 -5.05 4.85
C ASP A 48 19.94 -4.02 4.91
N ALA A 49 20.80 -4.12 5.94
CA ALA A 49 21.92 -3.20 6.17
C ALA A 49 22.95 -3.14 5.02
N ASP A 50 22.94 -4.14 4.14
CA ASP A 50 23.76 -4.21 2.93
C ASP A 50 23.16 -3.45 1.72
N LEU A 51 21.93 -2.94 1.87
CA LEU A 51 21.23 -2.17 0.85
C LEU A 51 21.10 -0.70 1.25
N VAL A 52 21.18 0.19 0.26
CA VAL A 52 20.95 1.63 0.45
C VAL A 52 19.53 1.97 0.04
N LYS A 53 18.73 2.48 0.99
CA LYS A 53 17.39 3.00 0.73
C LYS A 53 17.46 4.45 0.26
N ILE A 54 16.83 4.74 -0.88
CA ILE A 54 16.65 6.11 -1.39
C ILE A 54 15.15 6.39 -1.42
N ASP A 55 14.73 7.50 -0.81
CA ASP A 55 13.33 7.91 -0.86
C ASP A 55 12.93 8.35 -2.27
N ALA A 56 11.84 7.78 -2.76
CA ALA A 56 11.25 8.09 -4.06
C ALA A 56 9.81 8.62 -3.95
N SER A 57 9.36 8.99 -2.74
CA SER A 57 8.01 9.50 -2.49
C SER A 57 7.68 10.78 -3.28
N HIS A 58 8.70 11.53 -3.66
CA HIS A 58 8.59 12.73 -4.50
C HIS A 58 8.46 12.43 -6.00
N MET A 59 8.74 11.19 -6.42
CA MET A 59 8.68 10.75 -7.82
C MET A 59 7.39 9.98 -8.13
N PHE A 60 6.81 9.31 -7.13
CA PHE A 60 5.65 8.43 -7.30
C PHE A 60 4.51 8.87 -6.38
N GLU A 61 3.27 8.79 -6.88
CA GLU A 61 2.08 9.00 -6.04
C GLU A 61 1.97 7.87 -4.99
N TYR A 62 1.46 8.22 -3.81
CA TYR A 62 1.30 7.24 -2.73
C TYR A 62 0.24 6.19 -3.09
N SER A 63 0.49 4.96 -2.64
CA SER A 63 -0.50 3.89 -2.74
C SER A 63 -1.29 3.78 -1.44
N THR A 64 -2.59 3.50 -1.55
CA THR A 64 -3.47 3.32 -0.37
C THR A 64 -3.83 1.86 -0.20
N THR A 65 -3.40 1.24 0.91
CA THR A 65 -3.80 -0.11 1.29
C THR A 65 -5.25 -0.10 1.81
N LYS A 66 -6.10 -0.96 1.24
CA LYS A 66 -7.52 -1.07 1.62
C LYS A 66 -7.81 -2.42 2.27
N ILE A 67 -8.73 -2.44 3.23
CA ILE A 67 -9.33 -3.67 3.76
C ILE A 67 -10.69 -3.89 3.09
N GLY A 68 -10.92 -5.11 2.60
CA GLY A 68 -12.13 -5.46 1.87
C GLY A 68 -12.79 -6.71 2.46
N PHE A 69 -14.12 -6.70 2.51
CA PHE A 69 -14.93 -7.84 2.88
C PHE A 69 -16.21 -7.84 2.04
N ARG A 70 -16.86 -9.00 1.94
CA ARG A 70 -18.05 -9.15 1.08
C ARG A 70 -19.23 -8.36 1.65
N LYS A 71 -19.92 -7.62 0.78
CA LYS A 71 -21.16 -6.90 1.15
C LYS A 71 -22.22 -7.89 1.65
N GLY A 72 -22.87 -7.55 2.76
CA GLY A 72 -23.86 -8.41 3.42
C GLY A 72 -23.27 -9.51 4.31
N SER A 73 -21.95 -9.64 4.40
CA SER A 73 -21.33 -10.49 5.41
C SER A 73 -21.55 -9.91 6.80
N PHE A 74 -21.93 -10.78 7.75
CA PHE A 74 -22.05 -10.39 9.15
C PHE A 74 -20.67 -10.41 9.81
N LEU A 75 -20.15 -9.23 10.15
CA LEU A 75 -18.90 -9.11 10.88
C LEU A 75 -19.10 -9.47 12.36
N ARG A 76 -18.25 -10.35 12.89
CA ARG A 76 -18.23 -10.71 14.32
C ARG A 76 -17.40 -9.70 15.11
N SER A 77 -17.55 -9.67 16.43
CA SER A 77 -16.82 -8.74 17.31
C SER A 77 -15.30 -8.77 17.07
N TYR A 78 -14.70 -9.96 17.02
CA TYR A 78 -13.27 -10.09 16.76
C TYR A 78 -12.81 -9.58 15.38
N MET A 79 -13.72 -9.53 14.39
CA MET A 79 -13.41 -8.98 13.07
C MET A 79 -13.33 -7.45 13.13
N PHE A 80 -14.22 -6.81 13.90
CA PHE A 80 -14.10 -5.38 14.18
C PHE A 80 -12.83 -5.07 14.95
N ASP A 81 -12.51 -5.87 15.98
CA ASP A 81 -11.26 -5.70 16.74
C ASP A 81 -10.02 -5.82 15.85
N PHE A 82 -10.03 -6.74 14.88
CA PHE A 82 -8.94 -6.88 13.91
C PHE A 82 -8.84 -5.66 12.98
N ILE A 83 -9.96 -5.20 12.43
CA ILE A 83 -10.00 -4.04 11.52
C ILE A 83 -9.46 -2.80 12.24
N GLU A 84 -9.90 -2.56 13.47
CA GLU A 84 -9.48 -1.40 14.26
C GLU A 84 -8.00 -1.48 14.69
N ARG A 85 -7.51 -2.69 15.03
CA ARG A 85 -6.07 -2.91 15.31
C ARG A 85 -5.20 -2.67 14.08
N PHE A 86 -5.67 -3.05 12.90
CA PHE A 86 -4.94 -2.84 11.64
C PHE A 86 -4.97 -1.38 11.20
N ALA A 87 -6.13 -0.74 11.35
CA ALA A 87 -6.39 0.64 10.93
C ALA A 87 -7.19 1.37 12.03
N PRO A 88 -6.52 2.07 12.97
CA PRO A 88 -7.16 2.68 14.15
C PRO A 88 -8.28 3.69 13.83
N HIS A 89 -8.29 4.22 12.61
CA HIS A 89 -9.33 5.15 12.16
C HIS A 89 -10.63 4.44 11.73
N LEU A 90 -10.65 3.10 11.63
CA LEU A 90 -11.78 2.26 11.24
C LEU A 90 -12.46 1.65 12.48
N THR A 91 -13.01 2.51 13.34
CA THR A 91 -13.80 2.06 14.50
C THR A 91 -15.05 1.30 14.05
N LYS A 92 -15.61 0.47 14.94
CA LYS A 92 -16.85 -0.29 14.69
C LYS A 92 -17.96 0.56 14.05
N ASP A 93 -18.25 1.74 14.61
CA ASP A 93 -19.29 2.64 14.08
C ASP A 93 -19.00 3.10 12.65
N LYS A 94 -17.73 3.36 12.31
CA LYS A 94 -17.35 3.78 10.95
C LYS A 94 -17.46 2.62 9.97
N VAL A 95 -17.07 1.41 10.37
CA VAL A 95 -17.21 0.21 9.54
C VAL A 95 -18.68 -0.09 9.30
N GLU A 96 -19.53 -0.04 10.33
CA GLU A 96 -20.98 -0.26 10.19
C GLU A 96 -21.63 0.79 9.27
N LYS A 97 -21.23 2.07 9.39
CA LYS A 97 -21.68 3.12 8.45
C LYS A 97 -21.23 2.83 7.02
N ALA A 98 -19.97 2.43 6.81
CA ALA A 98 -19.45 2.09 5.49
C ALA A 98 -20.20 0.88 4.87
N MET A 99 -20.63 -0.09 5.70
CA MET A 99 -21.43 -1.24 5.26
C MET A 99 -22.81 -0.86 4.72
N MET A 100 -23.39 0.25 5.19
CA MET A 100 -24.69 0.74 4.74
C MET A 100 -24.61 1.48 3.39
N LEU A 101 -23.42 1.87 2.95
CA LEU A 101 -23.22 2.56 1.68
C LEU A 101 -23.42 1.63 0.48
N LYS A 102 -23.79 2.21 -0.66
CA LYS A 102 -24.19 1.43 -1.84
C LYS A 102 -22.98 0.89 -2.60
N ASN A 103 -21.94 1.71 -2.75
CA ASN A 103 -20.76 1.42 -3.56
C ASN A 103 -19.47 1.95 -2.91
N ASN A 104 -18.33 1.59 -3.51
CA ASN A 104 -17.01 1.99 -3.01
C ASN A 104 -16.77 3.50 -3.14
N ASP A 105 -17.36 4.17 -4.14
CA ASP A 105 -17.18 5.61 -4.33
C ASP A 105 -17.77 6.43 -3.18
N GLU A 106 -18.90 5.98 -2.63
CA GLU A 106 -19.49 6.56 -1.42
C GLU A 106 -18.61 6.33 -0.19
N VAL A 107 -18.01 5.14 -0.07
CA VAL A 107 -17.06 4.81 1.01
C VAL A 107 -15.82 5.71 0.90
N GLU A 108 -15.25 5.87 -0.28
CA GLU A 108 -14.12 6.78 -0.50
C GLU A 108 -14.47 8.23 -0.16
N ARG A 109 -15.69 8.67 -0.52
CA ARG A 109 -16.17 10.00 -0.16
C ARG A 109 -16.33 10.19 1.35
N MET A 110 -16.75 9.15 2.08
CA MET A 110 -16.82 9.17 3.55
C MET A 110 -15.45 9.42 4.20
N PHE A 111 -14.37 8.97 3.56
CA PHE A 111 -13.00 9.18 4.04
C PHE A 111 -12.29 10.38 3.41
N LYS A 112 -12.91 11.12 2.47
CA LYS A 112 -12.33 12.36 1.94
C LYS A 112 -12.13 13.37 3.08
N GLY A 113 -10.91 13.89 3.19
CA GLY A 113 -10.52 14.85 4.24
C GLY A 113 -10.04 14.22 5.56
N HIS A 114 -10.01 12.88 5.67
CA HIS A 114 -9.34 12.22 6.78
C HIS A 114 -7.85 12.04 6.48
N THR A 115 -6.99 12.43 7.43
CA THR A 115 -5.57 12.10 7.38
C THR A 115 -5.41 10.61 7.66
N LEU A 116 -4.93 9.86 6.68
CA LEU A 116 -4.60 8.44 6.83
C LEU A 116 -3.15 8.29 7.33
N PRO A 117 -2.86 7.24 8.11
CA PRO A 117 -1.48 6.93 8.48
C PRO A 117 -0.61 6.66 7.25
N VAL A 118 0.60 7.23 7.23
CA VAL A 118 1.61 6.97 6.20
C VAL A 118 2.64 5.98 6.77
N LYS A 119 3.07 5.01 5.95
CA LYS A 119 4.08 4.00 6.29
C LYS A 119 5.18 3.96 5.24
#